data_AF-A0A2P2DIL9-F1
#
_entry.id   AF-A0A2P2DIL9-F1
#
_cell.length_a   1.000
_cell.length_b   1.000
_cell.length_c   1.000
_cell.angle_alpha   90.00
_cell.angle_beta   90.00
_cell.angle_gamma   90.00
#
_symmetry.space_group_name_H-M   'P 1'
#
loop_
_entity.id
_entity.type
_entity.pdbx_description
1 polymer ?
#
loop_
_entity_poly.entity_id
_entity_poly.type
_entity_poly.pdbx_seq_one_letter_code
_entity_poly.pdbx_strand_id
1 'polypeptide(L)'
;MSAPNALNPTVSFEDNPEKFILEYCSNKEGSLETNILEFLRRLTTVYKVKMPSMKLENFPSSLHTPQMKRAMEYFAKNKNKAA
;
A
#
# COMPACT_ATOMS: atom_id res chain seq x y z
N MET A 1 10.99 25.63 -15.60
CA MET A 1 10.02 25.07 -14.63
C MET A 1 10.45 23.65 -14.33
N SER A 2 10.90 23.38 -13.11
CA SER A 2 11.37 22.05 -12.71
C SER A 2 10.18 21.12 -12.54
N ALA A 3 10.15 20.00 -13.27
CA ALA A 3 9.19 18.93 -13.02
C ALA A 3 9.30 18.54 -11.54
N PRO A 4 8.20 18.50 -10.76
CA PRO A 4 8.29 18.07 -9.39
C PRO A 4 8.74 16.61 -9.40
N ASN A 5 9.85 16.31 -8.72
CA ASN A 5 10.32 14.96 -8.45
C ASN A 5 9.25 14.22 -7.63
N ALA A 6 8.17 13.75 -8.27
CA ALA A 6 7.08 13.00 -7.67
C ALA A 6 7.52 11.56 -7.31
N LEU A 7 8.78 11.37 -6.90
CA LEU A 7 9.31 10.09 -6.42
C LEU A 7 9.01 9.86 -4.94
N ASN A 8 8.67 10.92 -4.20
CA ASN A 8 8.39 10.83 -2.77
C ASN A 8 6.92 11.16 -2.49
N PRO A 9 6.17 10.23 -1.85
CA PRO A 9 4.83 10.52 -1.37
C PRO A 9 4.82 11.76 -0.48
N THR A 10 3.76 12.55 -0.58
CA THR A 10 3.60 13.80 0.17
C THR A 10 3.23 13.59 1.64
N VAL A 11 2.90 12.36 2.00
CA VAL A 11 2.47 11.95 3.34
C VAL A 11 3.43 10.94 3.94
N SER A 12 3.41 10.82 5.28
CA SER A 12 4.13 9.77 5.99
C SER A 12 3.37 8.44 5.91
N PHE A 13 4.09 7.33 5.72
CA PHE A 13 3.51 5.98 5.74
C PHE A 13 2.94 5.61 7.11
N GLU A 14 3.51 6.12 8.20
CA GLU A 14 3.01 5.83 9.55
C GLU A 14 1.69 6.55 9.85
N ASP A 15 1.55 7.79 9.38
CA ASP A 15 0.38 8.63 9.64
C ASP A 15 -0.77 8.33 8.67
N ASN A 16 -0.45 8.13 7.39
CA ASN A 16 -1.44 7.94 6.31
C ASN A 16 -0.98 6.86 5.33
N PRO A 17 -0.94 5.58 5.75
CA PRO A 17 -0.38 4.50 4.95
C PRO A 17 -1.12 4.29 3.63
N GLU A 18 -2.45 4.38 3.59
CA GLU A 18 -3.21 4.15 2.36
C GLU A 18 -2.93 5.23 1.32
N LYS A 19 -2.87 6.50 1.74
CA LYS A 19 -2.57 7.61 0.84
C LYS A 19 -1.11 7.55 0.36
N PHE A 20 -0.18 7.18 1.25
CA PHE A 20 1.21 6.92 0.87
C PHE A 20 1.31 5.86 -0.22
N ILE A 21 0.66 4.71 -0.01
CA ILE A 21 0.67 3.58 -0.93
C ILE A 21 0.07 3.98 -2.28
N LEU A 22 -1.04 4.72 -2.26
CA LEU A 22 -1.69 5.18 -3.48
C LEU A 22 -0.78 6.10 -4.29
N GLU A 23 -0.19 7.12 -3.65
CA GLU A 23 0.74 8.04 -4.32
C GLU A 23 1.99 7.31 -4.84
N TYR A 24 2.56 6.41 -4.03
CA TYR A 24 3.75 5.67 -4.42
C TYR A 24 3.49 4.69 -5.57
N CYS A 25 2.35 3.98 -5.55
CA CYS A 25 2.02 2.98 -6.56
C CYS A 25 1.37 3.58 -7.81
N SER A 26 0.76 4.77 -7.74
CA SER A 26 0.24 5.50 -8.91
C SER A 26 1.35 6.02 -9.81
N ASN A 27 2.53 6.29 -9.23
CA ASN A 27 3.68 6.81 -9.97
C ASN A 27 4.48 5.69 -10.68
N LYS A 28 4.07 4.43 -10.50
CA LYS A 28 4.69 3.27 -11.15
C LYS A 28 3.92 2.89 -12.41
N GLU A 29 4.65 2.46 -13.42
CA GLU A 29 4.04 1.89 -14.63
C GLU A 29 3.29 0.58 -14.29
N GLY A 30 2.22 0.30 -15.04
CA GLY A 30 1.41 -0.91 -14.90
C GLY A 30 0.10 -0.73 -14.13
N SER A 31 -0.50 -1.85 -13.73
CA SER A 31 -1.75 -1.83 -12.96
C SER A 31 -1.50 -1.39 -11.52
N LEU A 32 -2.25 -0.36 -11.09
CA LEU A 32 -2.20 0.16 -9.73
C LEU A 32 -2.44 -0.94 -8.69
N GLU A 33 -3.37 -1.85 -8.94
CA GLU A 33 -3.67 -2.97 -8.06
C GLU A 33 -2.45 -3.89 -7.87
N THR A 34 -1.81 -4.30 -8.97
CA THR A 34 -0.60 -5.13 -8.94
C THR A 34 0.52 -4.43 -8.19
N ASN A 35 0.71 -3.13 -8.45
CA ASN A 35 1.74 -2.33 -7.81
C ASN A 35 1.54 -2.24 -6.29
N ILE A 36 0.29 -2.07 -5.84
CA ILE A 36 -0.05 -2.06 -4.42
C ILE A 36 0.18 -3.43 -3.80
N LEU A 37 -0.30 -4.52 -4.43
CA LEU A 37 -0.13 -5.87 -3.91
C LEU A 37 1.35 -6.26 -3.78
N GLU A 38 2.18 -5.92 -4.78
CA GLU A 38 3.63 -6.11 -4.70
C GLU A 38 4.26 -5.28 -3.59
N PHE A 39 3.87 -4.02 -3.46
CA PHE A 39 4.41 -3.14 -2.44
C PHE A 39 4.13 -3.67 -1.03
N LEU A 40 2.87 -4.03 -0.76
CA LEU A 40 2.44 -4.63 0.50
C LEU A 40 3.15 -5.96 0.78
N ARG A 41 3.34 -6.79 -0.24
CA ARG A 41 4.10 -8.04 -0.14
C ARG A 41 5.56 -7.75 0.24
N ARG A 42 6.24 -6.83 -0.44
CA ARG A 42 7.65 -6.50 -0.14
C ARG A 42 7.81 -5.96 1.28
N LEU A 43 6.93 -5.08 1.74
CA LEU A 43 6.97 -4.54 3.10
C LEU A 43 6.92 -5.64 4.16
N THR A 44 6.08 -6.65 3.95
CA THR A 44 5.90 -7.75 4.91
C THR A 44 6.94 -8.86 4.77
N THR A 45 7.31 -9.26 3.56
CA THR A 45 8.22 -10.40 3.36
C THR A 45 9.69 -10.00 3.38
N VAL A 46 10.03 -8.86 2.79
CA VAL A 46 11.43 -8.41 2.64
C VAL A 46 11.82 -7.55 3.83
N TYR A 47 11.07 -6.47 4.08
CA TYR A 47 11.41 -5.51 5.11
C TYR A 47 10.89 -5.90 6.50
N LYS A 48 9.99 -6.90 6.57
CA LYS A 48 9.33 -7.35 7.81
C LYS A 48 8.78 -6.19 8.64
N VAL A 49 8.30 -5.15 7.96
CA VAL A 49 7.77 -3.95 8.60
C VAL A 49 6.43 -4.27 9.22
N LYS A 50 6.23 -3.82 10.46
CA LYS A 50 4.93 -3.89 11.11
C LYS A 50 3.97 -2.98 10.35
N MET A 51 2.99 -3.60 9.69
CA MET A 51 2.06 -2.85 8.86
C MET A 51 1.07 -2.06 9.74
N PRO A 52 0.94 -0.73 9.51
CA PRO A 52 -0.06 0.07 10.18
C PRO A 52 -1.47 -0.38 9.79
N SER A 53 -2.47 0.10 10.54
CA SER A 53 -3.84 -0.32 10.28
C SER A 53 -4.43 0.36 9.07
N MET A 54 -4.52 -0.39 7.98
CA MET A 54 -5.16 0.09 6.76
C MET A 54 -6.58 -0.43 6.62
N LYS A 55 -7.48 0.38 6.07
CA LYS A 55 -8.86 0.00 5.74
C LYS A 55 -9.05 0.00 4.23
N LEU A 56 -9.70 -1.03 3.70
CA LEU A 56 -10.02 -1.10 2.27
C LEU A 56 -10.88 0.09 1.82
N GLU A 57 -11.75 0.58 2.69
CA GLU A 57 -12.61 1.75 2.47
C GLU A 57 -11.82 3.03 2.10
N ASN A 58 -10.56 3.12 2.53
CA ASN A 58 -9.69 4.25 2.21
C ASN A 58 -9.03 4.13 0.83
N PHE A 59 -9.16 2.98 0.16
CA PHE A 59 -8.74 2.79 -1.22
C PHE A 59 -9.89 3.10 -2.18
N PRO A 60 -9.61 3.58 -3.41
CA PRO A 60 -10.58 3.73 -4.48
C PRO A 60 -11.42 2.46 -4.69
N SER A 61 -12.72 2.61 -4.97
CA SER A 61 -13.64 1.50 -5.22
C SER A 61 -13.21 0.60 -6.39
N SER A 62 -12.49 1.15 -7.37
CA SER A 62 -11.88 0.39 -8.47
C SER A 62 -10.87 -0.66 -8.00
N LEU A 63 -10.27 -0.46 -6.82
CA LEU A 63 -9.33 -1.39 -6.19
C LEU A 63 -10.01 -2.33 -5.20
N HIS A 64 -11.34 -2.29 -5.02
CA HIS A 64 -12.08 -3.18 -4.11
C HIS A 64 -12.33 -4.56 -4.73
N THR A 65 -11.35 -5.04 -5.49
CA THR A 65 -11.37 -6.34 -6.14
C THR A 65 -11.31 -7.47 -5.11
N PRO A 66 -11.69 -8.70 -5.49
CA PRO A 66 -11.53 -9.86 -4.63
C PRO A 66 -10.08 -10.09 -4.18
N GLN A 67 -9.09 -9.74 -5.01
CA GLN A 67 -7.68 -9.92 -4.68
C GLN A 67 -7.22 -8.91 -3.62
N MET A 68 -7.55 -7.63 -3.77
CA MET A 68 -7.22 -6.62 -2.77
C MET A 68 -7.91 -6.91 -1.43
N LYS A 69 -9.19 -7.31 -1.44
CA LYS A 69 -9.91 -7.75 -0.23
C LYS A 69 -9.18 -8.85 0.53
N ARG A 70 -8.77 -9.91 -0.20
CA ARG A 70 -8.00 -11.02 0.39
C ARG A 70 -6.65 -10.57 0.93
N ALA A 71 -5.95 -9.69 0.22
CA ALA A 71 -4.67 -9.14 0.66
C ALA A 71 -4.85 -8.33 1.95
N MET A 72 -5.83 -7.42 1.99
CA MET A 72 -6.13 -6.61 3.17
C MET A 72 -6.55 -7.45 4.38
N GLU A 73 -7.37 -8.48 4.18
CA GLU A 73 -7.72 -9.43 5.24
C GLU A 73 -6.49 -10.22 5.74
N TYR A 74 -5.63 -10.67 4.83
CA TYR A 74 -4.39 -11.36 5.16
C TYR A 74 -3.49 -10.47 6.02
N PHE A 75 -3.32 -9.20 5.63
CA PHE A 75 -2.52 -8.24 6.39
C PHE A 75 -3.16 -7.90 7.74
N ALA A 76 -4.49 -7.73 7.79
CA ALA A 76 -5.20 -7.51 9.04
C ALA A 76 -5.03 -8.68 10.03
N LYS A 77 -5.06 -9.93 9.55
CA LYS A 77 -4.87 -11.14 10.37
C LYS A 77 -3.40 -11.36 10.76
N ASN A 78 -2.45 -11.01 9.89
CA ASN A 78 -1.02 -11.21 10.15
C ASN A 78 -0.33 -10.06 10.91
N LYS A 79 -1.05 -9.01 11.31
CA LYS A 79 -0.56 -7.97 12.24
C LYS A 79 0.02 -8.52 13.56
N ASN A 80 -0.23 -9.79 13.87
CA ASN A 80 0.21 -10.45 15.10
C ASN A 80 1.36 -11.47 14.92
N LYS A 81 1.98 -11.56 13.73
CA LYS A 81 3.12 -12.48 13.48
C LYS A 81 4.44 -11.78 13.11
N ALA A 82 4.53 -10.47 13.31
CA ALA A 82 5.82 -9.80 13.43
C ALA A 82 6.24 -9.86 14.90
N ALA A 83 6.75 -11.02 15.32
CA ALA A 83 7.44 -11.25 16.57
C ALA A 83 8.83 -11.80 16.24
#